data_AF-A0A927LJ47-F1
#
_entry.id   AF-A0A927LJ47-F1
#
_cell.length_a   1.000
_cell.length_b   1.000
_cell.length_c   1.000
_cell.angle_alpha   90.00
_cell.angle_beta   90.00
_cell.angle_gamma   90.00
#
_symmetry.space_group_name_H-M   'P 1'
#
loop_
_entity.id
_entity.type
_entity.pdbx_description
1 polymer ?
#
loop_
_entity_poly.entity_id
_entity_poly.type
_entity_poly.pdbx_seq_one_letter_code
_entity_poly.pdbx_strand_id
1 'polypeptide(L)'
;MIFGITLILLSIIAVPSLLLSKKPDAKELLEKIEPYQGWIGLILCFYGVWGIVFSILNLGWITSFPIWWASLLAGNIIQSILGFMLGFSLINKYVLSKNEAAKEKAMVLREKLAPKQGKLGIIGLFVGAWMIVANILFF
;
A
#
# COMPACT_ATOMS: atom_id res chain seq x y z
N MET A 1 -12.13 1.80 10.25
CA MET A 1 -11.25 2.95 10.56
C MET A 1 -9.77 2.60 10.50
N ILE A 2 -9.28 1.62 11.27
CA ILE A 2 -7.83 1.27 11.35
C ILE A 2 -7.20 1.03 9.97
N PHE A 3 -7.86 0.25 9.11
CA PHE A 3 -7.37 0.00 7.74
C PHE A 3 -7.14 1.27 6.92
N GLY A 4 -8.13 2.19 6.93
CA GLY A 4 -8.04 3.44 6.17
C GLY A 4 -6.91 4.34 6.69
N ILE A 5 -6.71 4.38 8.01
CA ILE A 5 -5.60 5.12 8.63
C ILE A 5 -4.25 4.52 8.19
N THR A 6 -4.11 3.20 8.25
CA THR A 6 -2.89 2.51 7.81
C THR A 6 -2.58 2.77 6.33
N LEU A 7 -3.60 2.73 5.46
CA LEU A 7 -3.45 3.01 4.04
C LEU A 7 -3.02 4.46 3.78
N ILE A 8 -3.58 5.42 4.52
CA ILE A 8 -3.16 6.83 4.45
C ILE A 8 -1.69 6.97 4.86
N LEU A 9 -1.30 6.42 6.00
CA LEU A 9 0.08 6.51 6.50
C LEU A 9 1.08 5.89 5.51
N LEU A 10 0.76 4.70 4.98
CA LEU A 10 1.56 4.05 3.94
C LEU A 10 1.68 4.92 2.69
N SER A 11 0.59 5.54 2.26
CA SER A 11 0.55 6.39 1.07
C SER A 11 1.39 7.65 1.21
N ILE A 12 1.40 8.25 2.41
CA ILE A 12 2.24 9.39 2.74
C ILE A 12 3.73 8.99 2.69
N ILE A 13 4.10 7.88 3.34
CA ILE A 13 5.48 7.40 3.38
C ILE A 13 5.95 6.98 1.98
N ALA A 14 5.06 6.42 1.16
CA ALA A 14 5.34 6.02 -0.22
C ALA A 14 5.58 7.20 -1.16
N VAL A 15 5.18 8.42 -0.79
CA VAL A 15 5.32 9.62 -1.62
C VAL A 15 5.97 10.76 -0.82
N PRO A 16 7.30 10.74 -0.67
CA PRO A 16 8.05 11.79 0.04
C PRO A 16 7.78 13.20 -0.47
N SER A 17 7.59 13.37 -1.79
CA SER A 17 7.32 14.68 -2.40
C SER A 17 6.01 15.30 -1.93
N LEU A 18 4.98 14.50 -1.61
CA LEU A 18 3.73 14.98 -1.04
C LEU A 18 3.94 15.51 0.38
N LEU A 19 4.77 14.84 1.18
CA LEU A 19 5.09 15.27 2.54
C LEU A 19 5.94 16.55 2.52
N LEU A 20 7.01 16.55 1.72
CA LEU A 20 7.95 17.67 1.62
C LEU A 20 7.34 18.93 1.01
N SER A 21 6.36 18.79 0.11
CA SER A 21 5.65 19.95 -0.47
C SER A 21 4.72 20.67 0.53
N LYS A 22 4.28 19.98 1.59
CA LYS A 22 3.41 20.54 2.63
C LYS A 22 4.18 20.90 3.90
N LYS A 23 5.23 20.15 4.20
CA LYS A 23 6.10 20.32 5.37
C LYS A 23 7.55 20.04 4.96
N PRO A 24 8.31 21.08 4.53
CA PRO A 24 9.71 20.94 4.14
C PRO A 24 10.60 20.43 5.30
N ASP A 25 10.21 20.74 6.53
CA ASP A 25 10.77 20.28 7.81
C ASP A 25 10.62 18.76 8.02
N ALA A 26 9.72 18.08 7.29
CA ALA A 26 9.51 16.65 7.42
C ALA A 26 10.63 15.79 6.80
N LYS A 27 11.64 16.41 6.19
CA LYS A 27 12.82 15.71 5.66
C LYS A 27 13.56 14.93 6.76
N GLU A 28 13.77 15.53 7.93
CA GLU A 28 14.43 14.87 9.07
C GLU A 28 13.62 13.67 9.58
N LEU A 29 12.28 13.74 9.54
CA LEU A 29 11.41 12.64 9.92
C LEU A 29 11.49 11.48 8.92
N LEU A 30 11.54 11.79 7.62
CA LEU A 30 11.70 10.78 6.56
C LEU A 30 13.04 10.06 6.69
N GLU A 31 14.13 10.79 6.96
CA GLU A 31 15.46 10.21 7.19
C GLU A 31 15.49 9.27 8.41
N LYS A 32 14.75 9.60 9.48
CA LYS A 32 14.59 8.71 10.65
C LYS A 32 13.78 7.45 10.34
N ILE A 33 12.81 7.53 9.43
CA ILE A 33 11.94 6.41 9.06
C ILE A 33 12.58 5.53 7.99
N GLU A 34 13.46 6.07 7.14
CA GLU A 34 14.15 5.38 6.05
C GLU A 34 14.68 3.97 6.42
N PRO A 35 15.40 3.75 7.55
CA PRO A 35 15.86 2.41 7.94
C PRO A 35 14.73 1.42 8.23
N TYR A 36 13.56 1.90 8.66
CA TYR A 36 12.38 1.09 8.96
C TYR A 36 11.40 1.00 7.79
N GLN A 37 11.51 1.90 6.80
CA GLN A 37 10.60 2.02 5.67
C GLN A 37 10.50 0.72 4.86
N GLY A 38 11.61 0.01 4.69
CA GLY A 38 11.63 -1.31 4.05
C GLY A 38 10.80 -2.35 4.80
N TRP A 39 10.89 -2.37 6.14
CA TRP A 39 10.13 -3.30 6.98
C TRP A 39 8.64 -2.99 6.99
N ILE A 40 8.30 -1.70 7.08
CA ILE A 40 6.91 -1.22 6.97
C ILE A 40 6.32 -1.67 5.63
N GLY A 41 7.04 -1.45 4.53
CA GLY A 41 6.61 -1.86 3.21
C GLY A 41 6.42 -3.37 3.09
N LEU A 42 7.36 -4.16 3.61
CA LEU A 42 7.28 -5.63 3.63
C LEU A 42 6.01 -6.13 4.33
N ILE A 43 5.77 -5.69 5.57
CA ILE A 43 4.63 -6.13 6.37
C ILE A 43 3.31 -5.73 5.69
N LEU A 44 3.21 -4.49 5.22
CA LEU A 44 2.00 -3.98 4.59
C LEU A 44 1.76 -4.56 3.20
N CYS A 45 2.81 -4.97 2.49
CA CYS A 45 2.69 -5.75 1.26
C CYS A 45 1.99 -7.08 1.52
N PHE A 46 2.47 -7.86 2.50
CA PHE A 46 1.87 -9.15 2.85
C PHE A 46 0.45 -9.00 3.40
N TYR A 47 0.21 -8.00 4.26
CA TYR A 47 -1.13 -7.72 4.75
C TYR A 47 -2.09 -7.33 3.62
N GLY A 48 -1.62 -6.54 2.64
CA GLY A 48 -2.39 -6.18 1.46
C GLY A 48 -2.72 -7.39 0.59
N VAL A 49 -1.75 -8.28 0.33
CA VAL A 49 -1.98 -9.54 -0.39
C VAL A 49 -2.99 -10.41 0.34
N TRP A 50 -2.86 -10.54 1.66
CA TRP A 50 -3.84 -11.26 2.47
C TRP A 50 -5.24 -10.63 2.39
N GLY A 51 -5.33 -9.30 2.40
CA GLY A 51 -6.59 -8.59 2.25
C GLY A 51 -7.26 -8.78 0.88
N ILE A 52 -6.47 -8.94 -0.19
CA ILE A 52 -6.98 -9.33 -1.52
C ILE A 52 -7.57 -10.74 -1.44
N VAL A 53 -6.83 -11.71 -0.88
CA VAL A 53 -7.33 -13.09 -0.68
C VAL A 53 -8.60 -13.08 0.15
N PHE A 54 -8.63 -12.36 1.27
CA PHE A 54 -9.81 -12.19 2.11
C PHE A 54 -11.00 -11.61 1.34
N SER A 55 -10.78 -10.62 0.48
CA SER A 55 -11.84 -10.04 -0.35
C SER A 55 -12.41 -11.08 -1.32
N ILE A 56 -11.56 -11.92 -1.92
CA ILE A 56 -11.97 -13.01 -2.81
C ILE A 56 -12.70 -14.13 -2.05
N LEU A 57 -12.29 -14.45 -0.82
CA LEU A 57 -13.00 -15.43 0.01
C LEU A 57 -14.40 -14.92 0.44
N ASN A 58 -14.61 -13.61 0.44
CA ASN A 58 -15.87 -12.96 0.83
C ASN A 58 -16.63 -12.38 -0.38
N LEU A 59 -16.59 -13.04 -1.54
CA LEU A 59 -17.34 -12.64 -2.75
C LEU A 59 -18.85 -12.49 -2.49
N GLY A 60 -19.41 -13.20 -1.50
CA GLY A 60 -20.81 -13.06 -1.10
C GLY A 60 -21.19 -11.65 -0.64
N TRP A 61 -20.23 -10.77 -0.31
CA TRP A 61 -20.52 -9.38 0.03
C TRP A 61 -20.79 -8.51 -1.21
N ILE A 62 -20.53 -9.00 -2.43
CA ILE A 62 -20.88 -8.27 -3.65
C ILE A 62 -22.39 -8.07 -3.77
N THR A 63 -23.20 -9.03 -3.34
CA THR A 63 -24.67 -8.93 -3.44
C THR A 63 -25.27 -8.01 -2.38
N SER A 64 -24.72 -8.02 -1.17
CA SER A 64 -25.26 -7.24 -0.04
C SER A 64 -24.61 -5.87 0.12
N PHE A 65 -23.29 -5.77 -0.08
CA PHE A 65 -22.49 -4.56 0.14
C PHE A 65 -21.44 -4.35 -0.98
N PRO A 66 -21.86 -4.20 -2.25
CA PRO A 66 -20.95 -4.16 -3.40
C PRO A 66 -19.92 -3.03 -3.31
N ILE A 67 -20.33 -1.85 -2.84
CA ILE A 67 -19.46 -0.67 -2.73
C ILE A 67 -18.38 -0.90 -1.67
N TRP A 68 -18.74 -1.50 -0.52
CA TRP A 68 -17.80 -1.80 0.55
C TRP A 68 -16.79 -2.85 0.09
N TRP A 69 -17.26 -3.93 -0.53
CA TRP A 69 -16.40 -4.99 -1.06
C TRP A 69 -15.41 -4.45 -2.10
N ALA A 70 -15.89 -3.62 -3.05
CA ALA A 70 -15.03 -3.04 -4.09
C ALA A 70 -13.99 -2.07 -3.49
N SER A 71 -14.40 -1.28 -2.49
CA SER A 71 -13.49 -0.36 -1.78
C SER A 71 -12.40 -1.11 -1.02
N LEU A 72 -12.78 -2.20 -0.34
CA LEU A 72 -11.87 -3.07 0.39
C LEU A 72 -10.85 -3.71 -0.57
N LEU A 73 -11.31 -4.26 -1.69
CA LEU A 73 -10.43 -4.86 -2.69
C LEU A 73 -9.46 -3.82 -3.27
N ALA A 74 -9.98 -2.66 -3.71
CA ALA A 74 -9.16 -1.58 -4.26
C ALA A 74 -8.12 -1.07 -3.25
N GLY A 75 -8.51 -0.88 -1.99
CA GLY A 75 -7.61 -0.47 -0.91
C GLY A 75 -6.49 -1.48 -0.68
N ASN A 76 -6.81 -2.78 -0.65
CA ASN A 76 -5.81 -3.83 -0.47
C ASN A 76 -4.86 -3.98 -1.67
N ILE A 77 -5.34 -3.78 -2.90
CA ILE A 77 -4.50 -3.73 -4.09
C ILE A 77 -3.50 -2.58 -4.00
N ILE A 78 -3.97 -1.37 -3.68
CA ILE A 78 -3.09 -0.20 -3.54
C ILE A 78 -2.11 -0.42 -2.37
N GLN A 79 -2.56 -0.95 -1.24
CA GLN A 79 -1.71 -1.24 -0.10
C GLN A 79 -0.61 -2.24 -0.47
N SER A 80 -0.97 -3.32 -1.17
CA SER A 80 -0.01 -4.33 -1.63
C SER A 80 1.02 -3.72 -2.58
N ILE A 81 0.58 -2.89 -3.52
CA ILE A 81 1.47 -2.21 -4.47
C ILE A 81 2.41 -1.25 -3.72
N LEU A 82 1.90 -0.32 -2.92
CA LEU A 82 2.73 0.65 -2.20
C LEU A 82 3.67 -0.02 -1.20
N GLY A 83 3.18 -1.06 -0.50
CA GLY A 83 3.99 -1.89 0.39
C GLY A 83 5.12 -2.59 -0.37
N PHE A 84 4.83 -3.20 -1.53
CA PHE A 84 5.83 -3.81 -2.39
C PHE A 84 6.89 -2.81 -2.84
N MET A 85 6.49 -1.60 -3.25
CA MET A 85 7.40 -0.55 -3.71
C MET A 85 8.35 -0.06 -2.62
N LEU A 86 7.84 0.07 -1.40
CA LEU A 86 8.58 0.50 -0.21
C LEU A 86 9.47 -0.62 0.35
N GLY A 87 8.95 -1.85 0.39
CA GLY A 87 9.63 -3.01 0.92
C GLY A 87 10.52 -3.76 -0.09
N PHE A 88 10.63 -3.27 -1.33
CA PHE A 88 11.24 -4.00 -2.43
C PHE A 88 12.65 -4.52 -2.12
N SER A 89 13.49 -3.72 -1.45
CA SER A 89 14.84 -4.12 -1.06
C SER A 89 14.84 -5.35 -0.14
N LEU A 90 13.95 -5.37 0.85
CA LEU A 90 13.80 -6.49 1.79
C LEU A 90 13.11 -7.69 1.14
N ILE A 91 12.07 -7.47 0.33
CA ILE A 91 11.38 -8.51 -0.44
C ILE A 91 12.40 -9.22 -1.36
N ASN A 92 13.21 -8.45 -2.08
CA ASN A 92 14.23 -8.98 -2.96
C ASN A 92 15.29 -9.79 -2.19
N LYS A 93 15.73 -9.29 -1.01
CA LYS A 93 16.75 -9.95 -0.18
C LYS A 93 16.24 -11.22 0.50
N TYR A 94 15.05 -11.20 1.08
CA TYR A 94 14.56 -12.27 1.95
C TYR A 94 13.57 -13.22 1.29
N VAL A 95 12.79 -12.75 0.31
CA VAL A 95 11.72 -13.55 -0.32
C VAL A 95 12.14 -14.04 -1.72
N LEU A 96 12.69 -13.15 -2.55
CA LEU A 96 12.96 -13.46 -3.96
C LEU A 96 14.39 -13.94 -4.23
N SER A 97 15.30 -13.83 -3.26
CA SER A 97 16.73 -14.15 -3.43
C SER A 97 17.01 -15.58 -3.87
N LYS A 98 16.07 -16.51 -3.60
CA LYS A 98 16.19 -17.93 -3.96
C LYS A 98 15.55 -18.29 -5.31
N ASN A 99 14.94 -17.34 -6.01
CA ASN A 99 14.23 -17.59 -7.27
C ASN A 99 14.50 -16.47 -8.29
N GLU A 100 15.42 -16.73 -9.21
CA GLU A 100 15.85 -15.76 -10.23
C GLU A 100 14.70 -15.31 -11.14
N ALA A 101 13.83 -16.25 -11.56
CA ALA A 101 12.67 -15.92 -12.40
C ALA A 101 11.67 -15.01 -11.66
N ALA A 102 11.45 -15.22 -10.36
CA ALA A 102 10.59 -14.37 -9.56
C ALA A 102 11.20 -12.98 -9.33
N LYS A 103 12.53 -12.93 -9.12
CA LYS A 103 13.28 -11.69 -8.97
C LYS A 103 13.23 -10.83 -10.23
N GLU A 104 13.43 -11.43 -11.41
CA GLU A 104 13.33 -10.72 -12.69
C GLU A 104 11.94 -10.11 -12.89
N LYS A 105 10.87 -10.90 -12.67
CA LYS A 105 9.48 -10.39 -12.75
C LYS A 105 9.22 -9.25 -11.77
N ALA A 106 9.75 -9.35 -10.56
CA ALA A 106 9.59 -8.32 -9.54
C ALA A 106 10.33 -7.02 -9.92
N MET A 107 11.52 -7.11 -10.53
CA MET A 107 12.23 -5.93 -11.06
C MET A 107 11.44 -5.27 -12.19
N VAL A 108 10.94 -6.05 -13.16
CA VAL A 108 10.08 -5.52 -14.24
C VAL A 108 8.82 -4.85 -13.68
N LEU A 109 8.21 -5.45 -12.66
CA LEU A 109 7.05 -4.87 -11.98
C LEU A 109 7.42 -3.55 -11.27
N ARG A 110 8.54 -3.52 -10.56
CA ARG A 110 9.05 -2.33 -9.87
C ARG A 110 9.33 -1.19 -10.83
N GLU A 111 9.93 -1.46 -11.98
CA GLU A 111 10.20 -0.48 -13.03
C GLU A 111 8.90 0.13 -13.59
N LYS A 112 7.88 -0.71 -13.85
CA LYS A 112 6.58 -0.24 -14.35
C LYS A 112 5.81 0.60 -13.31
N LEU A 113 5.97 0.28 -12.03
CA LEU A 113 5.26 0.94 -10.93
C LEU A 113 5.99 2.17 -10.41
N ALA A 114 7.32 2.25 -10.53
CA ALA A 114 8.14 3.38 -10.08
C ALA A 114 7.61 4.75 -10.54
N PRO A 115 7.37 4.99 -11.84
CA PRO A 115 6.88 6.28 -12.31
C PRO A 115 5.44 6.57 -11.87
N LYS A 116 4.68 5.54 -11.48
CA LYS A 116 3.29 5.64 -11.04
C LYS A 116 3.15 5.72 -9.51
N GLN A 117 4.23 5.49 -8.75
CA GLN A 117 4.21 5.43 -7.29
C GLN A 117 3.58 6.67 -6.66
N GLY A 118 3.94 7.87 -7.15
CA GLY A 118 3.34 9.13 -6.68
C GLY A 118 1.82 9.19 -6.89
N LYS A 119 1.35 8.81 -8.10
CA LYS A 119 -0.09 8.76 -8.42
C LYS A 119 -0.82 7.71 -7.58
N LEU A 120 -0.22 6.53 -7.42
CA LEU A 120 -0.77 5.45 -6.61
C LEU A 120 -0.87 5.81 -5.13
N GLY A 121 0.10 6.55 -4.59
CA GLY A 121 0.02 7.08 -3.22
C GLY A 121 -1.12 8.08 -3.07
N ILE A 122 -1.32 8.98 -4.03
CA ILE A 122 -2.47 9.90 -4.01
C ILE A 122 -3.81 9.13 -4.03
N ILE A 123 -3.93 8.11 -4.88
CA ILE A 123 -5.12 7.24 -4.90
C ILE A 123 -5.29 6.54 -3.54
N GLY A 124 -4.20 6.04 -2.95
CA GLY A 124 -4.23 5.43 -1.61
C GLY A 124 -4.71 6.38 -0.52
N LEU A 125 -4.38 7.68 -0.59
CA LEU A 125 -4.93 8.70 0.32
C LEU A 125 -6.44 8.84 0.17
N PHE A 126 -6.94 8.96 -1.07
CA PHE A 126 -8.38 9.09 -1.33
C PHE A 126 -9.15 7.84 -0.91
N VAL A 127 -8.64 6.65 -1.25
CA VAL A 127 -9.27 5.38 -0.86
C VAL A 127 -9.24 5.20 0.66
N GLY A 128 -8.12 5.53 1.33
CA GLY A 128 -8.02 5.47 2.78
C GLY A 128 -8.99 6.44 3.47
N ALA A 129 -9.11 7.67 2.97
CA ALA A 129 -10.07 8.66 3.49
C ALA A 129 -11.52 8.20 3.30
N TRP A 130 -11.85 7.71 2.10
CA TRP A 130 -13.15 7.10 1.82
C TRP A 130 -13.47 5.95 2.78
N MET A 131 -12.52 5.05 3.04
CA MET A 131 -12.73 3.92 3.94
C MET A 131 -12.92 4.33 5.41
N ILE A 132 -12.35 5.45 5.84
CA ILE A 132 -12.64 6.02 7.16
C ILE A 132 -14.08 6.55 7.18
N VAL A 133 -14.47 7.35 6.19
CA VAL A 133 -15.82 7.93 6.10
C VAL A 133 -16.87 6.83 5.99
N ALA A 134 -16.68 5.85 5.10
CA ALA A 134 -17.57 4.72 4.93
C ALA A 134 -17.70 3.90 6.22
N ASN A 135 -16.62 3.74 6.99
CA ASN A 135 -16.72 3.04 8.26
C ASN A 135 -17.48 3.83 9.33
N ILE A 136 -17.53 5.17 9.28
CA ILE A 136 -18.34 5.99 10.19
C ILE A 136 -19.81 6.04 9.76
N LEU A 137 -20.08 6.02 8.45
CA LEU A 137 -21.43 6.11 7.91
C LEU A 137 -22.19 4.78 7.93
N PHE A 138 -21.50 3.66 7.78
CA PHE A 138 -22.13 2.34 7.62
C PHE A 138 -21.93 1.41 8.83
N PHE A 139 -21.11 1.79 9.82
CA PHE A 139 -20.83 1.01 11.03
C PHE A 139 -20.72 1.94 12.25
#